data_AF-A0A4R6UQ01-F1
#
_entry.id   AF-A0A4R6UQ01-F1
#
_cell.length_a   1.000
_cell.length_b   1.000
_cell.length_c   1.000
_cell.angle_alpha   90.00
_cell.angle_beta   90.00
_cell.angle_gamma   90.00
#
_symmetry.space_group_name_H-M   'P 1'
#
loop_
_entity.id
_entity.type
_entity.pdbx_description
1 polymer ?
#
loop_
_entity_poly.entity_id
_entity_poly.type
_entity_poly.pdbx_seq_one_letter_code
_entity_poly.pdbx_strand_id
1 'polypeptide(L)'
;MLNFGKYKKEIISAFLGAAFAGVISLGVGMFSLTKSFEYTQNKEILYSIRKDAEFLKRVESEIDENINKLLEHDFTVVAKFGDPMNMIDVMENPAAKDGDKISQSQRKAMAMMIDSIVPILEFTAPRETLVVEAWSTGFPEVSNIDFELLQQINEYYRSVRRVNETVDRFMNLSKGATITQGFSDVVKAHILSHNKNLEELRKKSFVELKNKIVKEQERLSIMRAELIEKTEDI
;
A
#
# COMPACT_ATOMS: atom_id res chain seq x y z
N MET A 1 -42.62 75.71 19.69
CA MET A 1 -41.36 75.22 20.30
C MET A 1 -41.53 73.75 20.65
N LEU A 2 -40.91 72.84 19.91
CA LEU A 2 -40.91 71.42 20.24
C LEU A 2 -40.13 71.24 21.55
N ASN A 3 -40.76 70.60 22.53
CA ASN A 3 -40.24 70.46 23.89
C ASN A 3 -39.19 69.34 23.92
N PHE A 4 -37.99 69.62 23.39
CA PHE A 4 -36.88 68.66 23.22
C PHE A 4 -36.36 68.03 24.54
N GLY A 5 -36.74 68.57 25.71
CA GLY A 5 -36.34 68.05 27.02
C GLY A 5 -37.04 66.74 27.42
N LYS A 6 -38.29 66.51 26.99
CA LYS A 6 -39.07 65.33 27.38
C LYS A 6 -38.66 64.06 26.60
N TYR A 7 -38.41 64.22 25.29
CA TYR A 7 -38.03 63.12 24.41
C TYR A 7 -36.55 62.73 24.48
N LYS A 8 -35.69 63.58 25.07
CA LYS A 8 -34.25 63.32 25.18
C LYS A 8 -33.95 62.04 25.98
N LYS A 9 -34.69 61.78 27.06
CA LYS A 9 -34.54 60.56 27.86
C LYS A 9 -35.00 59.32 27.10
N GLU A 10 -36.12 59.40 26.39
CA GLU A 10 -36.66 58.29 25.58
C GLU A 10 -35.77 57.95 24.38
N ILE A 11 -35.22 58.95 23.70
CA ILE A 11 -34.28 58.75 22.59
C ILE A 11 -32.98 58.11 23.11
N ILE A 12 -32.42 58.58 24.23
CA ILE A 12 -31.21 58.00 24.81
C ILE A 12 -31.46 56.56 25.29
N SER A 13 -32.61 56.28 25.92
CA SER A 13 -32.96 54.92 26.35
C SER A 13 -33.21 53.99 25.18
N ALA A 14 -33.83 54.46 24.09
CA ALA A 14 -34.03 53.69 22.86
C ALA A 14 -32.69 53.40 22.17
N PHE A 15 -31.76 54.36 22.14
CA PHE A 15 -30.43 54.17 21.55
C PHE A 15 -29.58 53.19 22.37
N LEU A 16 -29.62 53.30 23.72
CA LEU A 16 -28.97 52.34 24.61
C LEU A 16 -29.59 50.94 24.48
N GLY A 17 -30.92 50.83 24.44
CA GLY A 17 -31.62 49.57 24.24
C GLY A 17 -31.29 48.91 22.89
N ALA A 18 -31.27 49.69 21.81
CA ALA A 18 -30.89 49.23 20.49
C ALA A 18 -29.41 48.82 20.40
N ALA A 19 -28.51 49.59 21.02
CA ALA A 19 -27.10 49.24 21.10
C ALA A 19 -26.87 47.96 21.91
N PHE A 20 -27.56 47.80 23.05
CA PHE A 20 -27.45 46.61 23.90
C PHE A 20 -28.03 45.37 23.20
N ALA A 21 -29.19 45.49 22.56
CA ALA A 21 -29.79 44.43 21.76
C ALA A 21 -28.91 44.04 20.56
N GLY A 22 -28.28 45.03 19.90
CA GLY A 22 -27.34 44.81 18.81
C GLY A 22 -26.09 44.04 19.26
N VAL A 23 -25.50 44.40 20.41
CA VAL A 23 -24.34 43.70 20.99
C VAL A 23 -24.69 42.28 21.41
N ILE A 24 -25.84 42.06 22.05
CA ILE A 24 -26.30 40.72 22.42
C ILE A 24 -26.55 39.87 21.18
N SER A 25 -27.23 40.42 20.16
CA SER A 25 -27.51 39.71 18.91
C SER A 25 -26.23 39.31 18.16
N LEU A 26 -25.24 40.21 18.08
CA LEU A 26 -23.93 39.89 17.51
C LEU A 26 -23.16 38.86 18.34
N GLY A 27 -23.21 38.94 19.67
CA GLY A 27 -22.56 37.99 20.56
C GLY A 27 -23.15 36.58 20.46
N VAL A 28 -24.49 36.47 20.47
CA VAL A 28 -25.21 35.21 20.29
C VAL A 28 -25.01 34.66 18.87
N GLY A 29 -25.01 35.53 17.86
CA GLY A 29 -24.76 35.16 16.46
C GLY A 29 -23.35 34.61 16.26
N MET A 30 -22.31 35.29 16.78
CA MET A 30 -20.94 34.78 16.73
C MET A 30 -20.77 33.49 17.51
N PHE A 31 -21.37 33.38 18.70
CA PHE A 31 -21.32 32.15 19.49
C PHE A 31 -21.96 30.96 18.74
N SER A 32 -23.13 31.17 18.14
CA SER A 32 -23.84 30.17 17.33
C SER A 32 -23.02 29.75 16.10
N LEU A 33 -22.40 30.71 15.40
CA LEU A 33 -21.52 30.42 14.28
C LEU A 33 -20.30 29.60 14.72
N THR A 34 -19.62 30.01 15.79
CA THR A 34 -18.47 29.26 16.32
C THR A 34 -18.86 27.83 16.70
N LYS A 35 -20.00 27.65 17.38
CA LYS A 35 -20.51 26.32 17.74
C LYS A 35 -20.87 25.47 16.53
N SER A 36 -21.45 26.06 15.48
CA SER A 36 -21.75 25.39 14.22
C SER A 36 -20.47 24.95 13.48
N PHE A 37 -19.43 25.78 13.49
CA PHE A 37 -18.12 25.42 12.94
C PHE A 37 -17.45 24.31 13.75
N GLU A 38 -17.44 24.39 15.08
CA GLU A 38 -16.92 23.34 15.97
C GLU A 38 -17.61 21.99 15.71
N TYR A 39 -18.94 21.99 15.64
CA TYR A 39 -19.73 20.79 15.35
C TYR A 39 -19.37 20.17 13.99
N THR A 40 -19.25 21.01 12.96
CA THR A 40 -18.91 20.54 11.60
C THR A 40 -17.50 19.95 11.56
N GLN A 41 -16.52 20.60 12.18
CA GLN A 41 -15.15 20.11 12.28
C GLN A 41 -15.08 18.79 13.05
N ASN A 42 -15.76 18.69 14.20
CA ASN A 42 -15.79 17.46 14.99
C ASN A 42 -16.39 16.29 14.18
N LYS A 43 -17.45 16.55 13.41
CA LYS A 43 -18.06 15.55 12.55
C LYS A 43 -17.12 15.07 11.43
N GLU A 44 -16.36 15.97 10.83
CA GLU A 44 -15.34 15.63 9.82
C GLU A 44 -14.21 14.79 10.43
N ILE A 45 -13.72 15.17 11.62
CA ILE A 45 -12.69 14.41 12.34
C ILE A 45 -13.19 13.02 12.71
N LEU A 46 -14.42 12.89 13.22
CA LEU A 46 -15.03 11.59 13.54
C LEU A 46 -15.13 10.68 12.31
N TYR A 47 -15.46 11.25 11.15
CA TYR A 47 -15.51 10.51 9.90
C TYR A 47 -14.11 10.07 9.44
N SER A 48 -13.10 10.94 9.57
CA SER A 48 -11.70 10.62 9.28
C SER A 48 -11.17 9.51 10.21
N ILE A 49 -11.38 9.61 11.52
CA ILE A 49 -10.99 8.58 12.50
C ILE A 49 -11.62 7.23 12.16
N ARG A 50 -12.91 7.22 11.74
CA ARG A 50 -13.57 5.97 11.34
C ARG A 50 -12.87 5.34 10.13
N LYS A 51 -12.54 6.12 9.10
CA LYS A 51 -11.82 5.62 7.93
C LYS A 51 -10.43 5.11 8.29
N ASP A 52 -9.72 5.83 9.14
CA ASP A 52 -8.40 5.45 9.63
C ASP A 52 -8.43 4.12 10.38
N ALA A 53 -9.40 3.94 11.28
CA ALA A 53 -9.58 2.69 12.02
C ALA A 53 -9.94 1.52 11.09
N GLU A 54 -10.84 1.74 10.11
CA GLU A 54 -11.17 0.73 9.10
C GLU A 54 -9.96 0.36 8.23
N PHE A 55 -9.13 1.35 7.85
CA PHE A 55 -7.89 1.12 7.11
C PHE A 55 -6.88 0.30 7.95
N LEU A 56 -6.58 0.73 9.17
CA LEU A 56 -5.65 0.02 10.06
C LEU A 56 -6.09 -1.41 10.34
N LYS A 57 -7.40 -1.67 10.48
CA LYS A 57 -7.94 -3.01 10.67
C LYS A 57 -7.72 -3.91 9.44
N ARG A 58 -7.87 -3.36 8.22
CA ARG A 58 -7.52 -4.10 6.99
C ARG A 58 -6.04 -4.40 6.92
N VAL A 59 -5.18 -3.42 7.21
CA VAL A 59 -3.72 -3.60 7.23
C VAL A 59 -3.31 -4.68 8.22
N GLU A 60 -3.89 -4.68 9.42
CA GLU A 60 -3.65 -5.72 10.44
C GLU A 60 -4.01 -7.12 9.93
N SER A 61 -5.21 -7.27 9.34
CA SER A 61 -5.67 -8.55 8.79
C SER A 61 -4.75 -9.06 7.67
N GLU A 62 -4.24 -8.17 6.81
CA GLU A 62 -3.31 -8.52 5.73
C GLU A 62 -1.93 -8.91 6.26
N ILE A 63 -1.45 -8.25 7.31
CA ILE A 63 -0.21 -8.64 7.99
C ILE A 63 -0.36 -10.05 8.54
N ASP A 64 -1.47 -10.37 9.20
CA ASP A 64 -1.73 -11.72 9.72
C ASP A 64 -1.79 -12.78 8.63
N GLU A 65 -2.50 -12.51 7.53
CA GLU A 65 -2.56 -13.43 6.40
C GLU A 65 -1.17 -13.65 5.79
N ASN A 66 -0.38 -12.59 5.61
CA ASN A 66 0.96 -12.70 5.06
C ASN A 66 1.92 -13.43 5.99
N ILE A 67 1.82 -13.24 7.30
CA ILE A 67 2.58 -14.03 8.28
C ILE A 67 2.24 -15.52 8.12
N ASN A 68 0.95 -15.87 8.07
CA ASN A 68 0.53 -17.26 7.91
C ASN A 68 1.06 -17.86 6.60
N LYS A 69 0.92 -17.14 5.47
CA LYS A 69 1.47 -17.56 4.18
C LYS A 69 2.98 -17.80 4.24
N LEU A 70 3.73 -16.89 4.85
CA LEU A 70 5.20 -17.01 4.99
C LEU A 70 5.63 -18.17 5.90
N LEU A 71 4.76 -18.62 6.81
CA LEU A 71 5.00 -19.79 7.68
C LEU A 71 4.60 -21.11 7.01
N GLU A 72 3.50 -21.12 6.24
CA GLU A 72 2.93 -22.30 5.61
C GLU A 72 3.62 -22.67 4.28
N HIS A 73 4.11 -21.66 3.55
CA HIS A 73 4.68 -21.85 2.22
C HIS A 73 6.14 -21.40 2.14
N ASP A 74 6.95 -22.13 1.37
CA ASP A 74 8.29 -21.66 1.03
C ASP A 74 8.22 -20.71 -0.17
N PHE A 75 8.50 -19.44 0.10
CA PHE A 75 8.62 -18.40 -0.91
C PHE A 75 10.02 -18.35 -1.54
N THR A 76 10.96 -19.20 -1.12
CA THR A 76 12.32 -19.22 -1.68
C THR A 76 12.31 -19.71 -3.12
N VAL A 77 13.04 -19.02 -3.99
CA VAL A 77 13.22 -19.46 -5.39
C VAL A 77 14.53 -20.20 -5.52
N VAL A 78 14.47 -21.39 -6.11
CA VAL A 78 15.62 -22.26 -6.38
C VAL A 78 15.65 -22.58 -7.86
N ALA A 79 16.80 -22.35 -8.50
CA ALA A 79 17.02 -22.76 -9.88
C ALA A 79 18.42 -23.37 -10.06
N LYS A 80 18.48 -24.44 -10.85
CA LYS A 80 19.73 -25.04 -11.31
C LYS A 80 19.76 -25.04 -12.83
N PHE A 81 20.78 -24.40 -13.37
CA PHE A 81 21.02 -24.33 -14.81
C PHE A 81 22.09 -25.36 -15.19
N GLY A 82 21.92 -26.00 -16.34
CA GLY A 82 22.94 -26.90 -16.89
C GLY A 82 24.05 -26.15 -17.60
N ASP A 83 24.94 -26.90 -18.23
CA ASP A 83 26.02 -26.32 -19.02
C ASP A 83 25.46 -25.66 -20.29
N PRO A 84 26.05 -24.52 -20.73
CA PRO A 84 25.69 -23.92 -22.00
C PRO A 84 25.96 -24.87 -23.17
N MET A 85 24.99 -24.96 -24.08
CA MET A 85 25.06 -25.74 -25.31
C MET A 85 24.95 -24.81 -26.51
N ASN A 86 25.69 -25.09 -27.58
CA ASN A 86 25.48 -24.39 -28.84
C ASN A 86 24.16 -24.83 -29.47
N MET A 87 23.40 -23.88 -29.99
CA MET A 87 22.11 -24.18 -30.61
C MET A 87 22.24 -25.07 -31.86
N ILE A 88 23.39 -25.02 -32.54
CA ILE A 88 23.71 -25.91 -33.68
C ILE A 88 23.78 -27.36 -33.22
N ASP A 89 24.50 -27.65 -32.14
CA ASP A 89 24.71 -29.02 -31.63
C ASP A 89 23.39 -29.67 -31.18
N VAL A 90 22.45 -28.86 -30.68
CA VAL A 90 21.10 -29.31 -30.30
C VAL A 90 20.22 -29.59 -31.53
N MET A 91 20.34 -28.78 -32.59
CA MET A 91 19.61 -28.99 -33.85
C MET A 91 20.15 -30.17 -34.68
N GLU A 92 21.41 -30.57 -34.47
CA GLU A 92 22.02 -31.73 -35.13
C GLU A 92 21.67 -33.06 -34.45
N ASN A 93 20.96 -33.03 -33.32
CA ASN A 93 20.53 -34.24 -32.61
C ASN A 93 19.42 -34.98 -33.39
N PRO A 94 19.64 -36.22 -33.87
CA PRO A 94 18.79 -36.91 -34.85
C PRO A 94 17.38 -37.33 -34.35
N ALA A 95 17.00 -36.93 -33.13
CA ALA A 95 15.67 -37.18 -32.57
C ALA A 95 14.59 -36.21 -33.09
N ALA A 96 14.96 -35.08 -33.69
CA ALA A 96 14.02 -34.18 -34.38
C ALA A 96 13.66 -34.76 -35.76
N LYS A 97 12.83 -35.81 -35.76
CA LYS A 97 12.23 -36.36 -36.98
C LYS A 97 11.11 -35.44 -37.46
N ASP A 98 11.17 -35.15 -38.76
CA ASP A 98 10.14 -34.57 -39.63
C ASP A 98 9.78 -33.09 -39.44
N GLY A 99 10.27 -32.27 -40.39
CA GLY A 99 9.84 -30.90 -40.65
C GLY A 99 10.99 -30.04 -41.18
N ASP A 100 10.93 -29.65 -42.46
CA ASP A 100 11.83 -28.75 -43.20
C ASP A 100 13.29 -28.66 -42.75
N LYS A 101 14.18 -29.25 -43.57
CA LYS A 101 15.64 -29.14 -43.39
C LYS A 101 16.09 -27.68 -43.51
N ILE A 102 16.19 -26.99 -42.38
CA ILE A 102 16.79 -25.66 -42.27
C ILE A 102 18.19 -25.69 -42.92
N SER A 103 18.50 -24.76 -43.82
CA SER A 103 19.78 -24.78 -44.55
C SER A 103 20.96 -24.53 -43.58
N GLN A 104 22.17 -24.97 -43.95
CA GLN A 104 23.38 -24.72 -43.15
C GLN A 104 23.64 -23.21 -42.94
N SER A 105 23.33 -22.37 -43.93
CA SER A 105 23.48 -20.92 -43.83
C SER A 105 22.46 -20.29 -42.89
N GLN A 106 21.22 -20.78 -42.87
CA GLN A 106 20.19 -20.36 -41.91
C GLN A 106 20.56 -20.78 -40.48
N ARG A 107 21.08 -22.00 -40.28
CA ARG A 107 21.59 -22.44 -38.97
C ARG A 107 22.75 -21.59 -38.48
N LYS A 108 23.70 -21.28 -39.36
CA LYS A 108 24.84 -20.41 -39.03
C LYS A 108 24.39 -18.98 -38.71
N ALA A 109 23.40 -18.44 -39.42
CA ALA A 109 22.81 -17.14 -39.11
C ALA A 109 22.04 -17.13 -37.78
N MET A 110 21.30 -18.20 -37.45
CA MET A 110 20.62 -18.36 -36.16
C MET A 110 21.61 -18.50 -35.00
N ALA A 111 22.70 -19.24 -35.19
CA ALA A 111 23.78 -19.38 -34.20
C ALA A 111 24.51 -18.06 -33.94
N MET A 112 24.67 -17.21 -34.97
CA MET A 112 25.21 -15.85 -34.80
C MET A 112 24.25 -14.91 -34.06
N MET A 113 22.95 -15.25 -33.96
CA MET A 113 21.96 -14.46 -33.21
C MET A 113 21.75 -14.96 -31.77
N ILE A 114 22.04 -16.23 -31.48
CA ILE A 114 21.89 -16.86 -30.17
C ILE A 114 23.14 -17.73 -29.91
N ASP A 115 24.12 -17.15 -29.20
CA ASP A 115 25.43 -17.79 -28.98
C ASP A 115 25.34 -19.11 -28.20
N SER A 116 24.47 -19.21 -27.19
CA SER A 116 24.36 -20.41 -26.37
C SER A 116 23.01 -20.49 -25.67
N ILE A 117 22.51 -21.72 -25.55
CA ILE A 117 21.29 -22.04 -24.84
C ILE A 117 21.61 -22.88 -23.60
N VAL A 118 20.85 -22.69 -22.54
CA VAL A 118 21.08 -23.27 -21.22
C VAL A 118 19.80 -23.99 -20.79
N PRO A 119 19.86 -25.28 -20.42
CA PRO A 119 18.70 -26.01 -19.94
C PRO A 119 18.45 -25.71 -18.46
N ILE A 120 17.18 -25.58 -18.08
CA ILE A 120 16.76 -25.46 -16.69
C ILE A 120 16.61 -26.86 -16.11
N LEU A 121 17.58 -27.30 -15.30
CA LEU A 121 17.61 -28.62 -14.69
C LEU A 121 16.67 -28.73 -13.49
N GLU A 122 16.54 -27.63 -12.75
CA GLU A 122 15.67 -27.51 -11.58
C GLU A 122 15.12 -26.09 -11.52
N PHE A 123 13.83 -25.97 -11.21
CA PHE A 123 13.20 -24.69 -10.95
C PHE A 123 12.03 -24.87 -10.00
N THR A 124 12.13 -24.22 -8.85
CA THR A 124 11.09 -24.16 -7.82
C THR A 124 10.89 -22.69 -7.48
N ALA A 125 9.65 -22.23 -7.60
CA ALA A 125 9.25 -20.88 -7.25
C ALA A 125 7.87 -20.93 -6.58
N PRO A 126 7.56 -20.00 -5.67
CA PRO A 126 6.22 -19.87 -5.14
C PRO A 126 5.23 -19.57 -6.28
N ARG A 127 4.01 -20.09 -6.16
CA ARG A 127 2.91 -19.76 -7.08
C ARG A 127 1.88 -18.83 -6.46
N GLU A 128 2.00 -18.62 -5.16
CA GLU A 128 1.13 -17.73 -4.41
C GLU A 128 1.83 -16.38 -4.21
N THR A 129 1.00 -15.34 -4.08
CA THR A 129 1.45 -13.99 -3.76
C THR A 129 0.96 -13.59 -2.37
N LEU A 130 1.70 -12.67 -1.77
CA LEU A 130 1.31 -12.02 -0.52
C LEU A 130 0.23 -10.97 -0.79
N VAL A 131 -0.61 -10.69 0.18
CA VAL A 131 -1.73 -9.75 0.09
C VAL A 131 -1.27 -8.31 0.25
N VAL A 132 -1.85 -7.40 -0.56
CA VAL A 132 -1.56 -5.96 -0.58
C VAL A 132 -2.80 -5.09 -0.89
N GLU A 133 -3.99 -5.56 -0.56
CA GLU A 133 -5.25 -4.98 -1.05
C GLU A 133 -5.61 -3.65 -0.38
N ALA A 134 -5.32 -3.49 0.91
CA ALA A 134 -5.74 -2.37 1.74
C ALA A 134 -5.21 -1.04 1.22
N TRP A 135 -4.01 -1.07 0.62
CA TRP A 135 -3.38 0.10 0.02
C TRP A 135 -4.09 0.57 -1.27
N SER A 136 -4.72 -0.36 -2.00
CA SER A 136 -5.40 -0.08 -3.26
C SER A 136 -6.85 0.39 -3.07
N THR A 137 -7.52 -0.05 -2.00
CA THR A 137 -8.95 0.22 -1.72
C THR A 137 -9.25 1.57 -1.05
N GLY A 138 -8.27 2.47 -0.94
CA GLY A 138 -8.50 3.83 -0.46
C GLY A 138 -7.66 4.15 0.76
N PHE A 139 -6.55 4.85 0.51
CA PHE A 139 -5.79 5.56 1.53
C PHE A 139 -6.64 6.75 2.05
N PRO A 140 -6.65 7.04 3.36
CA PRO A 140 -7.38 8.20 3.87
C PRO A 140 -6.74 9.51 3.35
N GLU A 141 -7.53 10.35 2.67
CA GLU A 141 -7.06 11.64 2.12
C GLU A 141 -6.61 12.63 3.22
N VAL A 142 -7.28 12.57 4.37
CA VAL A 142 -6.90 13.25 5.61
C VAL A 142 -6.93 12.19 6.70
N SER A 143 -5.77 11.94 7.30
CA SER A 143 -5.60 10.89 8.29
C SER A 143 -5.16 11.47 9.63
N ASN A 144 -5.72 10.93 10.70
CA ASN A 144 -5.29 11.16 12.07
C ASN A 144 -4.27 10.11 12.52
N ILE A 145 -3.90 9.15 11.66
CA ILE A 145 -2.90 8.12 11.98
C ILE A 145 -1.53 8.79 12.15
N ASP A 146 -0.77 8.32 13.12
CA ASP A 146 0.62 8.70 13.32
C ASP A 146 1.45 8.56 12.02
N PHE A 147 2.18 9.61 11.68
CA PHE A 147 2.93 9.68 10.43
C PHE A 147 4.04 8.63 10.35
N GLU A 148 4.72 8.35 11.47
CA GLU A 148 5.78 7.34 11.52
C GLU A 148 5.21 5.95 11.28
N LEU A 149 4.03 5.65 11.85
CA LEU A 149 3.33 4.41 11.57
C LEU A 149 2.92 4.29 10.10
N LEU A 150 2.38 5.35 9.48
CA LEU A 150 2.06 5.35 8.05
C LEU A 150 3.28 5.08 7.17
N GLN A 151 4.43 5.65 7.53
CA GLN A 151 5.69 5.38 6.84
C GLN A 151 6.09 3.91 6.97
N GLN A 152 6.02 3.34 8.18
CA GLN A 152 6.35 1.93 8.42
C GLN A 152 5.41 0.98 7.64
N ILE A 153 4.10 1.30 7.58
CA ILE A 153 3.12 0.56 6.77
C ILE A 153 3.47 0.62 5.27
N ASN A 154 3.82 1.81 4.76
CA ASN A 154 4.23 1.97 3.35
C ASN A 154 5.52 1.19 3.04
N GLU A 155 6.51 1.23 3.93
CA GLU A 155 7.74 0.44 3.78
C GLU A 155 7.49 -1.06 3.81
N TYR A 156 6.52 -1.51 4.63
CA TYR A 156 6.04 -2.89 4.62
C TYR A 156 5.43 -3.26 3.26
N TYR A 157 4.45 -2.50 2.75
CA TYR A 157 3.82 -2.80 1.46
C TYR A 157 4.80 -2.75 0.29
N ARG A 158 5.78 -1.84 0.31
CA ARG A 158 6.86 -1.80 -0.69
C ARG A 158 7.69 -3.09 -0.67
N SER A 159 8.02 -3.61 0.51
CA SER A 159 8.74 -4.88 0.65
C SER A 159 7.92 -6.06 0.13
N VAL A 160 6.64 -6.15 0.51
CA VAL A 160 5.73 -7.22 0.05
C VAL A 160 5.55 -7.18 -1.47
N ARG A 161 5.32 -5.99 -2.04
CA ARG A 161 5.15 -5.82 -3.48
C ARG A 161 6.37 -6.24 -4.29
N ARG A 162 7.59 -5.95 -3.81
CA ARG A 162 8.83 -6.41 -4.49
C ARG A 162 8.93 -7.93 -4.55
N VAL A 163 8.47 -8.62 -3.49
CA VAL A 163 8.41 -10.09 -3.48
C VAL A 163 7.38 -10.56 -4.50
N ASN A 164 6.15 -10.03 -4.49
CA ASN A 164 5.11 -10.41 -5.46
C ASN A 164 5.52 -10.17 -6.91
N GLU A 165 6.07 -9.00 -7.23
CA GLU A 165 6.50 -8.65 -8.60
C GLU A 165 7.56 -9.59 -9.15
N THR A 166 8.36 -10.21 -8.27
CA THR A 166 9.36 -11.19 -8.68
C THR A 166 8.78 -12.59 -8.82
N VAL A 167 7.80 -12.96 -7.99
CA VAL A 167 7.01 -14.20 -8.18
C VAL A 167 6.33 -14.23 -9.56
N ASP A 168 5.66 -13.14 -9.94
CA ASP A 168 4.96 -13.05 -11.23
C ASP A 168 5.90 -13.26 -12.44
N ARG A 169 7.14 -12.77 -12.34
CA ARG A 169 8.16 -12.92 -13.39
C ARG A 169 8.62 -14.37 -13.56
N PHE A 170 8.49 -15.18 -12.53
CA PHE A 170 8.92 -16.59 -12.53
C PHE A 170 7.83 -17.55 -13.01
N MET A 171 6.58 -17.10 -13.14
CA MET A 171 5.43 -17.94 -13.51
C MET A 171 5.59 -18.70 -14.84
N ASN A 172 6.36 -18.15 -15.78
CA ASN A 172 6.57 -18.73 -17.11
C ASN A 172 7.82 -19.62 -17.20
N LEU A 173 8.60 -19.75 -16.12
CA LEU A 173 9.77 -20.62 -16.08
C LEU A 173 9.39 -22.00 -15.57
N SER A 174 9.93 -23.03 -16.20
CA SER A 174 9.68 -24.41 -15.81
C SER A 174 10.92 -25.28 -16.02
N LYS A 175 11.01 -26.32 -15.21
CA LYS A 175 12.02 -27.36 -15.38
C LYS A 175 11.93 -27.97 -16.78
N GLY A 176 13.08 -28.18 -17.42
CA GLY A 176 13.18 -28.72 -18.78
C GLY A 176 13.06 -27.67 -19.88
N ALA A 177 12.67 -26.43 -19.56
CA ALA A 177 12.75 -25.34 -20.52
C ALA A 177 14.22 -25.05 -20.88
N THR A 178 14.43 -24.57 -22.10
CA THR A 178 15.73 -24.13 -22.58
C THR A 178 15.67 -22.65 -22.88
N ILE A 179 16.63 -21.90 -22.34
CA ILE A 179 16.67 -20.44 -22.44
C ILE A 179 18.02 -19.98 -22.97
N THR A 180 18.12 -18.75 -23.46
CA THR A 180 19.42 -18.19 -23.85
C THR A 180 20.31 -18.00 -22.62
N GLN A 181 21.63 -18.11 -22.80
CA GLN A 181 22.59 -17.91 -21.71
C GLN A 181 22.42 -16.54 -21.03
N GLY A 182 22.28 -15.47 -21.83
CA GLY A 182 22.05 -14.12 -21.31
C GLY A 182 20.77 -14.04 -20.47
N PHE A 183 19.70 -14.74 -20.86
CA PHE A 183 18.48 -14.80 -20.05
C PHE A 183 18.68 -15.61 -18.76
N SER A 184 19.46 -16.71 -18.80
CA SER A 184 19.83 -17.47 -17.60
C SER A 184 20.52 -16.57 -16.56
N ASP A 185 21.45 -15.72 -16.98
CA ASP A 185 22.18 -14.85 -16.05
C ASP A 185 21.27 -13.75 -15.45
N VAL A 186 20.34 -13.20 -16.25
CA VAL A 186 19.29 -12.31 -15.75
C VAL A 186 18.39 -13.01 -14.73
N VAL A 187 17.97 -14.25 -15.02
CA VAL A 187 17.14 -15.03 -14.10
C VAL A 187 17.89 -15.30 -12.79
N LYS A 188 19.18 -15.69 -12.84
CA LYS A 188 20.00 -15.87 -11.63
C LYS A 188 20.07 -14.60 -10.78
N ALA A 189 20.26 -13.44 -11.41
CA ALA A 189 20.27 -12.15 -10.70
C ALA A 189 18.91 -11.84 -10.04
N HIS A 190 17.81 -12.12 -10.74
CA HIS A 190 16.46 -11.96 -10.19
C HIS A 190 16.20 -12.90 -9.00
N ILE A 191 16.65 -14.16 -9.08
CA ILE A 191 16.51 -15.13 -7.99
C ILE A 191 17.27 -14.66 -6.75
N LEU A 192 18.53 -14.22 -6.92
CA LEU A 192 19.33 -13.67 -5.84
C LEU A 192 18.63 -12.47 -5.19
N SER A 193 18.13 -11.54 -6.02
CA SER A 193 17.40 -10.37 -5.53
C SER A 193 16.11 -10.75 -4.81
N HIS A 194 15.35 -11.72 -5.33
CA HIS A 194 14.11 -12.19 -4.70
C HIS A 194 14.40 -12.80 -3.32
N ASN A 195 15.34 -13.74 -3.24
CA ASN A 195 15.68 -14.41 -1.98
C ASN A 195 16.22 -13.42 -0.95
N LYS A 196 16.99 -12.40 -1.38
CA LYS A 196 17.42 -11.30 -0.50
C LYS A 196 16.25 -10.48 0.01
N ASN A 197 15.32 -10.08 -0.87
CA ASN A 197 14.12 -9.33 -0.49
C ASN A 197 13.25 -10.14 0.49
N LEU A 198 13.11 -11.45 0.27
CA LEU A 198 12.39 -12.35 1.15
C LEU A 198 13.07 -12.46 2.52
N GLU A 199 14.40 -12.56 2.56
CA GLU A 199 15.15 -12.59 3.81
C GLU A 199 15.02 -11.26 4.59
N GLU A 200 15.12 -10.13 3.90
CA GLU A 200 14.87 -8.80 4.50
C GLU A 200 13.45 -8.68 5.02
N LEU A 201 12.47 -9.19 4.26
CA LEU A 201 11.06 -9.25 4.67
C LEU A 201 10.93 -10.10 5.94
N ARG A 202 11.48 -11.32 5.99
CA ARG A 202 11.48 -12.19 7.18
C ARG A 202 12.19 -11.59 8.41
N LYS A 203 13.19 -10.73 8.21
CA LYS A 203 13.90 -10.02 9.29
C LYS A 203 13.09 -8.86 9.87
N LYS A 204 12.19 -8.25 9.09
CA LYS A 204 11.31 -7.21 9.61
C LYS A 204 10.37 -7.81 10.65
N SER A 205 10.23 -7.12 11.78
CA SER A 205 9.31 -7.54 12.83
C SER A 205 7.87 -7.19 12.45
N PHE A 206 7.20 -8.06 11.69
CA PHE A 206 5.77 -7.92 11.40
C PHE A 206 4.93 -7.85 12.68
N VAL A 207 5.38 -8.57 13.71
CA VAL A 207 4.77 -8.56 15.04
C VAL A 207 4.88 -7.17 15.68
N GLU A 208 6.02 -6.49 15.56
CA GLU A 208 6.17 -5.13 16.08
C GLU A 208 5.29 -4.13 15.32
N LEU A 209 5.26 -4.21 13.99
CA LEU A 209 4.39 -3.36 13.17
C LEU A 209 2.92 -3.58 13.53
N LYS A 210 2.49 -4.84 13.66
CA LYS A 210 1.14 -5.20 14.12
C LYS A 210 0.84 -4.60 15.48
N ASN A 211 1.74 -4.74 16.46
CA ASN A 211 1.53 -4.18 17.79
C ASN A 211 1.41 -2.65 17.77
N LYS A 212 2.16 -1.96 16.89
CA LYS A 212 2.02 -0.50 16.69
C LYS A 212 0.67 -0.14 16.08
N ILE A 213 0.19 -0.93 15.10
CA ILE A 213 -1.14 -0.76 14.51
C ILE A 213 -2.24 -0.90 15.55
N VAL A 214 -2.21 -1.96 16.37
CA VAL A 214 -3.21 -2.18 17.43
C VAL A 214 -3.24 -1.03 18.43
N LYS A 215 -2.08 -0.57 18.90
CA LYS A 215 -1.98 0.60 19.78
C LYS A 215 -2.55 1.86 19.15
N GLU A 216 -2.32 2.06 17.85
CA GLU A 216 -2.87 3.21 17.15
C GLU A 216 -4.38 3.13 16.96
N GLN A 217 -4.92 1.93 16.69
CA GLN A 217 -6.37 1.71 16.69
C GLN A 217 -7.01 2.05 18.06
N GLU A 218 -6.36 1.67 19.17
CA GLU A 218 -6.79 2.02 20.53
C GLU A 218 -6.77 3.54 20.75
N ARG A 219 -5.69 4.22 20.35
CA ARG A 219 -5.57 5.69 20.43
C ARG A 219 -6.69 6.38 19.65
N LEU A 220 -6.96 5.95 18.43
CA LEU A 220 -8.04 6.46 17.58
C LEU A 220 -9.42 6.20 18.21
N SER A 221 -9.62 5.06 18.87
CA SER A 221 -10.85 4.75 19.59
C SER A 221 -11.09 5.67 20.78
N ILE A 222 -10.04 5.97 21.56
CA ILE A 222 -10.11 6.94 22.68
C ILE A 222 -10.43 8.32 22.16
N MET A 223 -9.70 8.78 21.13
CA MET A 223 -9.93 10.07 20.49
C MET A 223 -11.36 10.20 19.95
N ARG A 224 -11.90 9.14 19.36
CA ARG A 224 -13.30 9.08 18.91
C ARG A 224 -14.28 9.23 20.07
N ALA A 225 -14.06 8.55 21.20
CA ALA A 225 -14.94 8.62 22.36
C ALA A 225 -14.99 10.04 22.95
N GLU A 226 -13.82 10.68 23.12
CA GLU A 226 -13.72 12.06 23.61
C GLU A 226 -14.38 13.07 22.67
N LEU A 227 -14.28 12.87 21.36
CA LEU A 227 -14.94 13.73 20.36
C LEU A 227 -16.46 13.57 20.36
N ILE A 228 -16.99 12.35 20.59
CA ILE A 228 -18.43 12.12 20.70
C ILE A 228 -18.99 12.88 21.89
N GLU A 229 -18.37 12.75 23.07
CA GLU A 229 -18.76 13.47 24.29
C GLU A 229 -18.82 14.99 24.06
N LYS A 230 -17.77 15.55 23.45
CA LYS A 230 -17.72 16.98 23.09
C LYS A 230 -18.74 17.42 22.05
N THR A 231 -19.28 16.49 21.26
CA THR A 231 -20.27 16.78 20.21
C THR A 231 -21.70 16.63 20.73
N GLU A 232 -21.91 15.81 21.75
CA GLU A 232 -23.20 15.66 22.44
C GLU A 232 -23.48 16.77 23.46
N ASP A 233 -22.42 17.44 23.98
CA ASP A 233 -22.50 18.59 24.89
C ASP A 233 -22.75 19.96 24.20
N ILE A 234 -22.93 19.99 22.87
CA ILE A 234 -23.22 21.20 22.08
C ILE A 234 -24.70 21.28 21.73
#